data_AF-A0A2U8QW77-F1
#
_entry.id   AF-A0A2U8QW77-F1
#
_cell.length_a   1.000
_cell.length_b   1.000
_cell.length_c   1.000
_cell.angle_alpha   90.00
_cell.angle_beta   90.00
_cell.angle_gamma   90.00
#
_symmetry.space_group_name_H-M   'P 1'
#
loop_
_entity.id
_entity.type
_entity.pdbx_description
1 polymer ?
#
loop_
_entity_poly.entity_id
_entity_poly.type
_entity_poly.pdbx_seq_one_letter_code
_entity_poly.pdbx_strand_id
1 'polypeptide(L)'
;MSNIVKLLRFRLSYPKIVLSIFGQAHYFLIAIFLFKHDLIDELDSPLLLDFDFYFILLLSVLFSITWFLMNISLTTVLLFLSHDKKYEDGSAIFINTMFYSIAYLTISLVLNYFMGLGFKHFVVLAYSFLALKIVWNVLKGKFKITNNKS
;
A
#
# COMPACT_ATOMS: atom_id res chain seq x y z
N MET A 1 24.07 -6.33 10.79
CA MET A 1 22.95 -6.97 11.54
C MET A 1 22.20 -6.02 12.49
N SER A 2 22.61 -4.75 12.65
CA SER A 2 22.08 -3.81 13.68
C SER A 2 20.90 -2.92 13.23
N ASN A 3 20.81 -2.55 11.93
CA ASN A 3 19.79 -1.60 11.46
C ASN A 3 18.45 -2.24 11.09
N ILE A 4 18.45 -3.45 10.52
CA ILE A 4 17.23 -4.18 10.14
C ILE A 4 16.42 -4.59 11.38
N VAL A 5 17.09 -4.99 12.47
CA VAL A 5 16.43 -5.31 13.74
C VAL A 5 15.90 -4.06 14.43
N LYS A 6 16.57 -2.90 14.31
CA LYS A 6 16.02 -1.60 14.77
C LYS A 6 14.83 -1.14 13.92
N LEU A 7 14.82 -1.44 12.62
CA LEU A 7 13.70 -1.21 11.70
C LEU A 7 12.51 -2.11 12.06
N LEU A 8 12.75 -3.41 12.29
CA LEU A 8 11.77 -4.38 12.79
C LEU A 8 11.32 -4.11 14.22
N ARG A 9 12.14 -3.41 15.03
CA ARG A 9 11.74 -2.78 16.29
C ARG A 9 10.98 -1.46 16.02
N PHE A 10 10.19 -1.46 14.94
CA PHE A 10 9.10 -0.54 14.68
C PHE A 10 8.33 -0.37 15.99
N ARG A 11 8.30 0.84 16.53
CA ARG A 11 7.33 1.21 17.58
C ARG A 11 5.89 1.28 17.03
N LEU A 12 5.53 0.43 16.07
CA LEU A 12 4.15 0.18 15.73
C LEU A 12 3.63 -0.82 16.74
N SER A 13 2.97 -0.29 17.77
CA SER A 13 2.15 -1.11 18.66
C SER A 13 1.20 -1.97 17.82
N TYR A 14 1.02 -3.25 18.17
CA TYR A 14 0.10 -4.19 17.50
C TYR A 14 -1.24 -3.55 17.05
N PRO A 15 -1.96 -2.78 17.89
CA PRO A 15 -3.18 -2.08 17.49
C PRO A 15 -3.02 -1.14 16.28
N LYS A 16 -1.85 -0.49 16.12
CA LYS A 16 -1.59 0.39 14.96
C LYS A 16 -1.42 -0.40 13.67
N ILE A 17 -0.83 -1.59 13.74
CA ILE A 17 -0.68 -2.49 12.59
C ILE A 17 -2.06 -2.97 12.15
N VAL A 18 -2.86 -3.45 13.10
CA VAL A 18 -4.24 -3.89 12.86
C VAL A 18 -5.06 -2.75 12.26
N LEU A 19 -5.06 -1.57 12.87
CA LEU A 19 -5.78 -0.40 12.37
C LEU A 19 -5.32 0.02 10.96
N SER A 20 -4.03 -0.10 10.68
CA SER A 20 -3.48 0.20 9.35
C SER A 20 -4.02 -0.78 8.29
N ILE A 21 -4.02 -2.08 8.58
CA ILE A 21 -4.53 -3.12 7.68
C ILE A 21 -6.04 -2.94 7.48
N PHE A 22 -6.85 -2.92 8.55
CA PHE A 22 -8.29 -2.74 8.40
C PHE A 22 -8.66 -1.39 7.76
N GLY A 23 -7.89 -0.34 8.05
CA GLY A 23 -8.00 0.96 7.41
C GLY A 23 -7.61 0.99 5.92
N GLN A 24 -7.10 -0.10 5.36
CA GLN A 24 -6.86 -0.22 3.91
C GLN A 24 -7.76 -1.26 3.26
N ALA A 25 -8.19 -2.28 4.01
CA ALA A 25 -9.08 -3.33 3.54
C ALA A 25 -10.35 -2.76 2.90
N HIS A 26 -10.90 -1.66 3.43
CA HIS A 26 -12.09 -1.03 2.85
C HIS A 26 -11.88 -0.52 1.41
N TYR A 27 -10.69 -0.05 1.02
CA TYR A 27 -10.41 0.35 -0.36
C TYR A 27 -10.46 -0.85 -1.32
N PHE A 28 -9.92 -1.99 -0.88
CA PHE A 28 -9.97 -3.23 -1.66
C PHE A 28 -11.38 -3.80 -1.72
N LEU A 29 -12.14 -3.70 -0.63
CA LEU A 29 -13.55 -4.07 -0.60
C LEU A 29 -14.34 -3.23 -1.63
N ILE A 30 -14.19 -1.90 -1.60
CA ILE A 30 -14.82 -1.00 -2.57
C ILE A 30 -14.39 -1.36 -4.00
N ALA A 31 -13.11 -1.64 -4.23
CA ALA A 31 -12.63 -2.02 -5.56
C ALA A 31 -13.23 -3.36 -6.07
N ILE A 32 -13.42 -4.35 -5.20
CA ILE A 32 -14.08 -5.60 -5.55
C ILE A 32 -15.55 -5.33 -5.93
N PHE A 33 -16.25 -4.54 -5.11
CA PHE A 33 -17.64 -4.15 -5.40
C PHE A 33 -17.81 -3.30 -6.66
N LEU A 34 -16.80 -2.52 -7.03
CA LEU A 34 -16.86 -1.67 -8.23
C LEU A 34 -16.47 -2.38 -9.51
N PHE A 35 -15.53 -3.33 -9.45
CA PHE A 35 -14.87 -3.86 -10.65
C PHE A 35 -15.03 -5.36 -10.85
N LYS A 36 -15.64 -6.08 -9.90
CA LYS A 36 -15.79 -7.53 -9.96
C LYS A 36 -17.24 -7.98 -9.74
N HIS A 37 -18.11 -7.54 -10.65
CA HIS A 37 -19.55 -7.85 -10.63
C HIS A 37 -19.85 -9.34 -10.50
N ASP A 38 -19.10 -10.22 -11.16
CA ASP A 38 -19.30 -11.67 -11.04
C ASP A 38 -19.28 -12.19 -9.58
N LEU A 39 -18.45 -11.60 -8.70
CA LEU A 39 -18.43 -12.00 -7.28
C LEU A 39 -19.60 -11.41 -6.48
N ILE A 40 -20.19 -10.33 -6.97
CA ILE A 40 -21.31 -9.64 -6.33
C ILE A 40 -22.63 -10.31 -6.72
N ASP A 41 -22.72 -10.79 -7.96
CA ASP A 41 -23.90 -11.47 -8.48
C ASP A 41 -24.14 -12.82 -7.79
N GLU A 42 -23.10 -13.40 -7.17
CA GLU A 42 -23.17 -14.59 -6.33
C GLU A 42 -23.66 -14.29 -4.90
N LEU A 43 -23.80 -13.02 -4.51
CA LEU A 43 -24.23 -12.64 -3.17
C LEU A 43 -25.73 -12.85 -2.97
N ASP A 44 -26.08 -13.65 -1.97
CA ASP A 44 -27.45 -13.87 -1.53
C ASP A 44 -27.83 -12.97 -0.35
N SER A 45 -29.09 -12.56 -0.33
CA SER A 45 -29.65 -11.81 0.81
C SER A 45 -30.20 -12.78 1.86
N PRO A 46 -29.89 -12.60 3.17
CA PRO A 46 -29.18 -11.47 3.77
C PRO A 46 -27.65 -11.64 3.85
N LEU A 47 -26.91 -10.60 3.46
CA LEU A 47 -25.43 -10.56 3.35
C LEU A 47 -24.67 -11.08 4.58
N LEU A 48 -25.19 -10.87 5.80
CA LEU A 48 -24.51 -11.30 7.03
C LEU A 48 -24.51 -12.81 7.25
N LEU A 49 -25.35 -13.55 6.53
CA LEU A 49 -25.41 -15.02 6.57
C LEU A 49 -24.79 -15.66 5.33
N ASP A 50 -24.27 -14.85 4.41
CA ASP A 50 -23.73 -15.29 3.15
C ASP A 50 -22.23 -15.59 3.26
N PHE A 51 -21.86 -16.83 2.93
CA PHE A 51 -20.46 -17.28 2.94
C PHE A 51 -19.62 -16.56 1.88
N ASP A 52 -20.21 -16.19 0.74
CA ASP A 52 -19.54 -15.50 -0.35
C ASP A 52 -19.20 -14.06 0.04
N PHE A 53 -20.07 -13.42 0.84
CA PHE A 53 -19.76 -12.13 1.46
C PHE A 53 -18.53 -12.21 2.37
N TYR A 54 -18.45 -13.23 3.25
CA TYR A 54 -17.28 -13.42 4.10
C TYR A 54 -16.02 -13.75 3.30
N PHE A 55 -16.15 -14.48 2.19
CA PHE A 55 -15.05 -14.73 1.27
C PHE A 55 -14.52 -13.44 0.65
N ILE A 56 -15.39 -12.55 0.16
CA ILE A 56 -15.01 -11.23 -0.36
C ILE A 56 -14.33 -10.38 0.72
N LEU A 57 -14.87 -10.38 1.93
CA LEU A 57 -14.28 -9.65 3.06
C LEU A 57 -12.87 -10.19 3.38
N LEU A 58 -12.71 -11.51 3.45
CA LEU A 58 -11.40 -12.15 3.65
C LEU A 58 -10.42 -11.76 2.54
N LEU A 59 -10.85 -11.80 1.28
CA LEU A 59 -10.03 -11.42 0.14
C LEU A 59 -9.56 -9.96 0.24
N SER A 60 -10.44 -9.04 0.64
CA SER A 60 -10.10 -7.62 0.85
C SER A 60 -9.05 -7.42 1.95
N VAL A 61 -9.11 -8.21 3.03
CA VAL A 61 -8.13 -8.20 4.12
C VAL A 61 -6.79 -8.77 3.63
N LEU A 62 -6.79 -9.84 2.84
CA LEU A 62 -5.56 -10.41 2.27
C LEU A 62 -4.84 -9.41 1.34
N PHE A 63 -5.59 -8.71 0.47
CA PHE A 63 -5.02 -7.64 -0.34
C PHE A 63 -4.45 -6.51 0.53
N SER A 64 -5.13 -6.13 1.59
CA SER A 64 -4.61 -5.13 2.52
C SER A 64 -3.36 -5.58 3.27
N ILE A 65 -3.27 -6.84 3.71
CA ILE A 65 -2.06 -7.38 4.35
C ILE A 65 -0.88 -7.31 3.39
N THR A 66 -1.06 -7.76 2.14
CA THR A 66 0.01 -7.72 1.14
C THR A 66 0.41 -6.28 0.79
N TRP A 67 -0.54 -5.35 0.72
CA TRP A 67 -0.28 -3.92 0.55
C TRP A 67 0.51 -3.32 1.72
N PHE A 68 0.13 -3.65 2.95
CA PHE A 68 0.84 -3.22 4.16
C PHE A 68 2.29 -3.76 4.17
N LEU A 69 2.49 -5.03 3.85
CA LEU A 69 3.82 -5.64 3.71
C LEU A 69 4.66 -4.97 2.61
N MET A 70 4.02 -4.58 1.51
CA MET A 70 4.68 -3.85 0.43
C MET A 70 5.18 -2.48 0.92
N ASN A 71 4.39 -1.76 1.73
CA ASN A 71 4.82 -0.48 2.31
C ASN A 71 5.97 -0.63 3.31
N ILE A 72 5.98 -1.70 4.11
CA ILE A 72 7.13 -2.05 4.97
C ILE A 72 8.38 -2.32 4.13
N SER A 73 8.23 -3.14 3.08
CA SER A 73 9.34 -3.50 2.20
C SER A 73 9.92 -2.27 1.51
N LEU A 74 9.07 -1.41 0.97
CA LEU A 74 9.47 -0.14 0.37
C LEU A 74 10.17 0.78 1.38
N THR A 75 9.62 0.94 2.58
CA THR A 75 10.26 1.73 3.65
C THR A 75 11.65 1.20 3.98
N THR A 76 11.81 -0.12 4.02
CA THR A 76 13.10 -0.79 4.26
C THR A 76 14.09 -0.51 3.14
N VAL A 77 13.67 -0.63 1.88
CA VAL A 77 14.51 -0.32 0.71
C VAL A 77 14.93 1.16 0.71
N LEU A 78 14.00 2.07 1.01
CA LEU A 78 14.29 3.50 1.07
C LEU A 78 15.26 3.85 2.18
N LEU A 79 15.14 3.21 3.34
CA LEU A 79 16.09 3.37 4.44
C LEU A 79 17.48 2.82 4.09
N PHE A 80 17.54 1.71 3.35
CA PHE A 80 18.81 1.16 2.88
C PHE A 80 19.51 2.06 1.85
N LEU A 81 18.74 2.66 0.92
CA LEU A 81 19.28 3.56 -0.10
C LEU A 81 19.59 4.96 0.42
N SER A 82 18.98 5.37 1.53
CA SER A 82 19.18 6.70 2.12
C SER A 82 20.36 6.67 3.09
N HIS A 83 21.56 7.08 2.64
CA HIS A 83 22.72 7.31 3.51
C HIS A 83 22.62 8.59 4.37
N ASP A 84 21.44 9.22 4.44
CA ASP A 84 21.24 10.52 5.07
C ASP A 84 20.90 10.35 6.56
N LYS A 85 21.74 10.88 7.46
CA LYS A 85 21.56 10.81 8.93
C LYS A 85 20.25 11.45 9.42
N LYS A 86 19.60 12.26 8.58
CA LYS A 86 18.29 12.87 8.85
C LYS A 86 17.14 11.85 8.98
N TYR A 87 17.40 10.59 8.63
CA TYR A 87 16.43 9.49 8.63
C TYR A 87 16.72 8.40 9.68
N GLU A 88 17.40 8.74 10.79
CA GLU A 88 17.58 7.79 11.89
C GLU A 88 16.26 7.29 12.50
N ASP A 89 15.17 8.06 12.39
CA ASP A 89 13.84 7.65 12.82
C ASP A 89 13.02 7.10 11.65
N GLY A 90 13.12 5.79 11.42
CA GLY A 90 12.41 5.08 10.34
C GLY A 90 10.89 5.20 10.38
N SER A 91 10.31 5.63 11.51
CA SER A 91 8.87 5.84 11.68
C SER A 91 8.32 6.96 10.79
N ALA A 92 9.06 8.07 10.62
CA ALA A 92 8.64 9.19 9.79
C ALA A 92 8.61 8.82 8.30
N ILE A 93 9.59 8.03 7.84
CA ILE A 93 9.61 7.53 6.46
C ILE A 93 8.44 6.58 6.22
N PHE A 94 8.14 5.72 7.18
CA PHE A 94 7.01 4.81 7.08
C PHE A 94 5.68 5.55 6.95
N ILE A 95 5.39 6.48 7.87
CA ILE A 95 4.14 7.24 7.85
C ILE A 95 4.00 8.01 6.53
N ASN A 96 5.09 8.62 6.07
CA ASN A 96 5.10 9.32 4.78
C ASN A 96 4.83 8.36 3.62
N THR A 97 5.47 7.19 3.63
CA THR A 97 5.27 6.14 2.61
C THR A 97 3.83 5.66 2.61
N MET A 98 3.24 5.41 3.79
CA MET A 98 1.85 5.03 3.95
C MET A 98 0.88 6.07 3.41
N PHE A 99 1.12 7.36 3.69
CA PHE A 99 0.26 8.44 3.19
C PHE A 99 0.29 8.53 1.66
N TYR A 100 1.49 8.51 1.06
CA TYR A 100 1.61 8.47 -0.41
C TYR A 100 0.98 7.22 -1.02
N SER A 101 1.11 6.08 -0.33
CA SER A 101 0.55 4.81 -0.75
C SER A 101 -0.97 4.81 -0.77
N ILE A 102 -1.61 5.35 0.28
CA ILE A 102 -3.06 5.50 0.34
C ILE A 102 -3.54 6.46 -0.76
N ALA A 103 -2.89 7.62 -0.91
CA ALA A 103 -3.25 8.57 -1.97
C ALA A 103 -3.15 7.93 -3.36
N TYR A 104 -2.11 7.13 -3.58
CA TYR A 104 -1.91 6.41 -4.84
C TYR A 104 -2.97 5.32 -5.05
N LEU A 105 -3.33 4.57 -4.00
CA LEU A 105 -4.39 3.56 -4.06
C LEU A 105 -5.74 4.20 -4.43
N THR A 106 -6.06 5.35 -3.83
CA THR A 106 -7.27 6.13 -4.13
C THR A 106 -7.26 6.62 -5.58
N ILE A 107 -6.15 7.19 -6.05
CA ILE A 107 -6.02 7.65 -7.44
C ILE A 107 -6.14 6.46 -8.41
N SER A 108 -5.53 5.32 -8.09
CA SER A 108 -5.61 4.11 -8.92
C SER A 108 -7.05 3.61 -9.02
N LEU A 109 -7.80 3.63 -7.92
CA LEU A 109 -9.22 3.27 -7.90
C LEU A 109 -10.04 4.21 -8.78
N VAL A 110 -9.86 5.52 -8.63
CA VAL A 110 -10.59 6.55 -9.39
C VAL A 110 -10.26 6.48 -10.89
N LEU A 111 -8.96 6.38 -11.24
CA LEU A 111 -8.54 6.24 -12.64
C LEU A 111 -9.06 4.95 -13.27
N ASN A 112 -8.96 3.83 -12.56
CA ASN A 112 -9.46 2.55 -13.06
C ASN A 112 -10.97 2.59 -13.31
N TYR A 113 -11.71 3.29 -12.46
CA TYR A 113 -13.15 3.53 -12.64
C TYR A 113 -13.45 4.40 -13.86
N PHE A 114 -12.80 5.56 -14.00
CA PHE A 114 -13.03 6.45 -15.15
C PHE A 114 -12.63 5.83 -16.50
N MET A 115 -11.63 4.95 -16.50
CA MET A 115 -11.19 4.25 -17.71
C MET A 115 -12.02 2.99 -18.02
N GLY A 116 -12.99 2.63 -17.17
CA GLY A 116 -13.81 1.43 -17.35
C GLY A 116 -13.00 0.12 -17.32
N LEU A 117 -11.89 0.10 -16.58
CA LEU A 117 -10.98 -1.04 -16.55
C LEU A 117 -11.41 -2.06 -15.47
N GLY A 118 -11.23 -3.35 -15.76
CA GLY A 118 -11.59 -4.42 -14.80
C GLY A 118 -10.64 -4.53 -13.60
N PHE A 119 -11.04 -5.33 -12.60
CA PHE A 119 -10.32 -5.48 -11.32
C PHE A 119 -8.83 -5.85 -11.46
N LYS A 120 -8.47 -6.65 -12.47
CA LYS A 120 -7.06 -7.02 -12.72
C LYS A 120 -6.18 -5.79 -12.99
N HIS A 121 -6.68 -4.82 -13.74
CA HIS A 121 -5.96 -3.58 -14.04
C HIS A 121 -5.83 -2.72 -12.79
N PHE A 122 -6.88 -2.64 -11.96
CA PHE A 122 -6.80 -1.97 -10.66
C PHE A 122 -5.68 -2.55 -9.80
N VAL A 123 -5.57 -3.88 -9.69
CA VAL A 123 -4.49 -4.52 -8.94
C VAL A 123 -3.12 -4.17 -9.54
N VAL A 124 -2.95 -4.27 -10.86
CA VAL A 124 -1.67 -3.89 -11.50
C VAL A 124 -1.32 -2.43 -11.25
N LEU A 125 -2.27 -1.52 -11.45
CA LEU A 125 -2.10 -0.09 -11.21
C LEU A 125 -1.73 0.17 -9.76
N ALA A 126 -2.47 -0.38 -8.80
CA ALA A 126 -2.18 -0.25 -7.38
C ALA A 126 -0.75 -0.72 -7.08
N TYR A 127 -0.38 -1.95 -7.46
CA TYR A 127 0.92 -2.51 -7.09
C TYR A 127 2.12 -1.89 -7.84
N SER A 128 1.88 -1.21 -8.96
CA SER A 128 2.93 -0.43 -9.66
C SER A 128 3.48 0.75 -8.82
N PHE A 129 2.80 1.12 -7.74
CA PHE A 129 3.25 2.11 -6.75
C PHE A 129 4.71 1.90 -6.32
N LEU A 130 5.10 0.65 -6.02
CA LEU A 130 6.43 0.34 -5.50
C LEU A 130 7.53 0.70 -6.52
N ALA A 131 7.30 0.38 -7.79
CA ALA A 131 8.24 0.70 -8.86
C ALA A 131 8.38 2.22 -9.01
N LEU A 132 7.26 2.96 -9.06
CA LEU A 132 7.26 4.42 -9.19
C LEU A 132 7.97 5.10 -8.01
N LYS A 133 7.74 4.64 -6.78
CA LYS A 133 8.35 5.26 -5.59
C LYS A 133 9.85 5.00 -5.49
N ILE A 134 10.34 3.83 -5.91
CA ILE A 134 11.78 3.55 -5.99
C ILE A 134 12.41 4.44 -7.05
N VAL A 135 11.87 4.47 -8.27
CA VAL A 135 12.38 5.31 -9.36
C VAL A 135 12.45 6.78 -8.95
N TRP A 136 11.38 7.30 -8.34
CA TRP A 136 11.33 8.69 -7.87
C TRP A 136 12.44 9.01 -6.87
N ASN A 137 12.68 8.13 -5.88
CA ASN A 137 13.72 8.36 -4.88
C ASN A 137 15.13 8.26 -5.47
N VAL A 138 15.37 7.35 -6.43
CA VAL A 138 16.64 7.26 -7.15
C VAL A 138 16.91 8.56 -7.93
N LEU A 139 15.91 9.07 -8.66
CA LEU A 139 16.03 10.33 -9.40
C LEU A 139 16.32 11.50 -8.45
N LYS A 140 15.56 11.62 -7.36
CA LYS A 140 15.76 12.68 -6.35
C LYS A 140 17.17 12.64 -5.74
N GLY A 141 17.71 11.45 -5.48
CA GLY A 141 19.08 11.27 -5.00
C GLY A 141 20.13 11.81 -5.98
N LYS A 142 19.98 11.53 -7.29
CA LYS A 142 20.88 12.05 -8.33
C LYS A 142 20.80 13.58 -8.48
N PHE A 143 19.59 14.15 -8.40
CA PHE A 143 19.42 15.61 -8.45
C PHE A 143 20.06 16.32 -7.25
N LYS A 144 19.99 15.74 -6.05
CA LYS A 144 20.64 16.31 -4.85
C LYS A 144 22.17 16.32 -4.94
N ILE A 145 22.78 15.31 -5.57
CA ILE A 145 24.24 15.25 -5.78
C ILE A 145 24.70 16.29 -6.82
N THR A 146 23.89 16.55 -7.84
CA THR A 146 24.23 17.48 -8.92
C THR A 146 24.19 18.94 -8.44
N ASN A 147 23.20 19.30 -7.61
CA ASN A 147 23.08 20.67 -7.05
C ASN A 147 24.09 20.99 -5.93
N ASN A 148 24.76 20.00 -5.34
CA ASN A 148 25.81 20.21 -4.35
C ASN A 148 27.22 20.35 -4.99
N LYS A 149 27.31 20.26 -6.32
CA LYS A 149 28.54 20.38 -7.09
C LYS A 149 28.63 21.66 -7.94
N SER A 150 27.65 22.55 -7.88
CA SER A 150 27.74 23.92 -8.41
C SER A 150 27.86 24.91 -7.26
#